data_AF-A0A366AX44-F1
#
_entry.id   AF-A0A366AX44-F1
#
_cell.length_a   1.000
_cell.length_b   1.000
_cell.length_c   1.000
_cell.angle_alpha   90.00
_cell.angle_beta   90.00
_cell.angle_gamma   90.00
#
_symmetry.space_group_name_H-M   'P 1'
#
loop_
_entity.id
_entity.type
_entity.pdbx_description
1 polymer ?
#
loop_
_entity_poly.entity_id
_entity_poly.type
_entity_poly.pdbx_seq_one_letter_code
_entity_poly.pdbx_strand_id
1 'polypeptide(L)'
;MKTKFLLPLLFVFLSTGTLWSQNPETFTLKLDHMALSVKDLDRSVDFYKNVLKLSEITNLTKKEGIRWISLGDGKELHLVSTIKEPVTINKAVHVAFKVTNFEALITKLQNLNITYSDWPGILDKITVRADGIKQIYIQDPDGYWIEINSVEK
;
A
#
# COMPACT_ATOMS: atom_id res chain seq x y z
N MET A 1 23.11 81.73 25.24
CA MET A 1 22.11 80.82 25.84
C MET A 1 21.23 80.24 24.74
N LYS A 2 21.42 78.96 24.39
CA LYS A 2 20.50 78.19 23.54
C LYS A 2 20.31 76.83 24.22
N THR A 3 19.14 76.64 24.80
CA THR A 3 18.65 75.41 25.42
C THR A 3 18.46 74.35 24.34
N LYS A 4 19.10 73.18 24.49
CA LYS A 4 18.82 72.00 23.68
C LYS A 4 17.86 71.11 24.48
N PHE A 5 16.64 70.95 23.97
CA PHE A 5 15.68 69.95 24.43
C PHE A 5 16.19 68.55 24.04
N LEU A 6 16.37 67.66 25.00
CA LEU A 6 16.53 66.22 24.77
C LEU A 6 15.16 65.55 24.96
N LEU A 7 14.66 64.91 23.90
CA LEU A 7 13.47 64.07 23.92
C LEU A 7 13.87 62.66 24.37
N PRO A 8 13.21 62.01 25.34
CA PRO A 8 13.53 60.63 25.68
C PRO A 8 12.88 59.69 24.66
N LEU A 9 13.69 58.81 24.07
CA LEU A 9 13.26 57.77 23.15
C LEU A 9 12.63 56.63 23.95
N LEU A 10 11.33 56.41 23.78
CA LEU A 10 10.57 55.33 24.43
C LEU A 10 10.95 53.99 23.76
N PHE A 11 11.69 53.13 24.46
CA PHE A 11 11.97 51.76 24.01
C PHE A 11 10.73 50.88 24.27
N VAL A 12 9.98 50.55 23.22
CA VAL A 12 8.91 49.55 23.28
C VAL A 12 9.55 48.17 23.13
N PHE A 13 9.56 47.40 24.22
CA PHE A 13 9.98 46.00 24.22
C PHE A 13 8.85 45.14 23.61
N LEU A 14 8.95 44.80 22.32
CA LEU A 14 8.04 43.81 21.72
C LEU A 14 8.45 42.41 22.20
N SER A 15 7.66 41.84 23.11
CA SER A 15 7.71 40.43 23.44
C SER A 15 7.22 39.62 22.24
N THR A 16 8.13 39.02 21.48
CA THR A 16 7.79 38.00 20.49
C THR A 16 7.41 36.73 21.23
N GLY A 17 6.18 36.67 21.73
CA GLY A 17 5.58 35.42 22.17
C GLY A 17 5.54 34.46 20.98
N THR A 18 6.25 33.35 21.09
CA THR A 18 6.13 32.23 20.16
C THR A 18 4.73 31.66 20.30
N LEU A 19 3.82 32.08 19.42
CA LEU A 19 2.54 31.43 19.23
C LEU A 19 2.81 30.05 18.63
N TRP A 20 2.77 29.03 19.49
CA TRP A 20 2.66 27.65 19.03
C TRP A 20 1.30 27.52 18.35
N SER A 21 1.30 27.47 17.02
CA SER A 21 0.12 27.05 16.27
C SER A 21 -0.18 25.60 16.66
N GLN A 22 -1.20 25.39 17.50
CA GLN A 22 -1.81 24.08 17.63
C GLN A 22 -2.65 23.89 16.38
N ASN A 23 -2.13 23.18 15.39
CA ASN A 23 -2.89 22.84 14.20
C ASN A 23 -4.02 21.89 14.64
N PRO A 24 -5.29 22.33 14.73
CA PRO A 24 -6.36 21.50 15.27
C PRO A 24 -6.92 20.67 14.12
N GLU A 25 -6.09 19.81 13.54
CA GLU A 25 -6.57 18.78 12.63
C GLU A 25 -7.44 17.82 13.47
N THR A 26 -8.75 17.84 13.24
CA THR A 26 -9.76 17.13 14.06
C THR A 26 -10.03 15.70 13.56
N PHE A 27 -9.31 15.25 12.53
CA PHE A 27 -9.49 13.94 11.95
C PHE A 27 -8.16 13.30 11.55
N THR A 28 -8.15 11.97 11.56
CA THR A 28 -7.05 11.15 11.05
C THR A 28 -7.63 10.14 10.07
N LEU A 29 -7.04 10.03 8.89
CA LEU A 29 -7.38 8.98 7.94
C LEU A 29 -6.54 7.73 8.21
N LYS A 30 -7.17 6.56 8.11
CA LYS A 30 -6.52 5.25 8.12
C LYS A 30 -6.97 4.51 6.88
N LEU A 31 -6.09 3.70 6.31
CA LEU A 31 -6.49 2.74 5.29
C LEU A 31 -7.59 1.85 5.87
N ASP A 32 -8.64 1.60 5.10
CA ASP A 32 -9.74 0.72 5.50
C ASP A 32 -9.69 -0.54 4.63
N HIS A 33 -9.90 -0.35 3.33
CA HIS A 33 -9.84 -1.43 2.34
C HIS A 33 -9.34 -0.92 0.98
N MET A 34 -9.03 -1.86 0.10
CA MET A 34 -8.91 -1.63 -1.35
C MET A 34 -9.86 -2.57 -2.09
N ALA A 35 -10.30 -2.19 -3.29
CA ALA A 35 -11.19 -3.01 -4.10
C ALA A 35 -10.60 -3.31 -5.48
N LEU A 36 -10.79 -4.54 -5.97
CA LEU A 36 -10.39 -4.99 -7.29
C LEU A 36 -11.59 -5.51 -8.07
N SER A 37 -11.67 -5.14 -9.34
CA SER A 37 -12.68 -5.66 -10.26
C SER A 37 -12.18 -6.99 -10.85
N VAL A 38 -12.81 -8.09 -10.49
CA VAL A 38 -12.37 -9.44 -10.88
C VAL A 38 -13.41 -10.14 -11.74
N LYS A 39 -12.98 -10.95 -12.70
CA LYS A 39 -13.92 -11.64 -13.59
C LYS A 39 -14.58 -12.84 -12.93
N ASP A 40 -13.86 -13.53 -12.05
CA ASP A 40 -14.30 -14.77 -11.40
C ASP A 40 -13.88 -14.75 -9.93
N LEU A 41 -14.86 -14.71 -9.03
CA LEU A 41 -14.60 -14.62 -7.59
C LEU A 41 -13.86 -15.82 -7.04
N ASP A 42 -14.22 -17.03 -7.46
CA ASP A 42 -13.63 -18.24 -6.89
C ASP A 42 -12.19 -18.40 -7.35
N ARG A 43 -11.91 -18.10 -8.63
CA ARG A 43 -10.54 -18.05 -9.16
C ARG A 43 -9.67 -17.03 -8.43
N SER A 44 -10.18 -15.83 -8.18
CA SER A 44 -9.44 -14.78 -7.47
C SER A 44 -9.25 -15.16 -5.99
N VAL A 45 -10.29 -15.62 -5.29
CA VAL A 45 -10.19 -16.09 -3.90
C VAL A 45 -9.17 -17.23 -3.79
N ASP A 46 -9.20 -18.21 -4.70
CA ASP A 46 -8.24 -19.31 -4.72
C ASP A 46 -6.81 -18.82 -4.91
N PHE A 47 -6.58 -17.81 -5.75
CA PHE A 47 -5.26 -17.21 -5.88
C PHE A 47 -4.80 -16.57 -4.56
N TYR A 48 -5.59 -15.65 -3.99
CA TYR A 48 -5.20 -14.95 -2.76
C TYR A 48 -5.04 -15.91 -1.58
N LYS A 49 -5.89 -16.93 -1.46
CA LYS A 49 -5.86 -17.93 -0.40
C LYS A 49 -4.76 -18.97 -0.59
N ASN A 50 -4.67 -19.57 -1.78
CA ASN A 50 -3.79 -20.71 -1.99
C ASN A 50 -2.39 -20.28 -2.43
N VAL A 51 -2.24 -19.21 -3.20
CA VAL A 51 -0.94 -18.66 -3.64
C VAL A 51 -0.36 -17.71 -2.60
N LEU A 52 -1.12 -16.69 -2.18
CA LEU A 52 -0.61 -15.67 -1.24
C LEU A 52 -0.82 -16.02 0.24
N LYS A 53 -1.55 -17.11 0.55
CA LYS A 53 -1.84 -17.54 1.93
C LYS A 53 -2.60 -16.48 2.75
N LEU A 54 -3.35 -15.60 2.08
CA LEU A 54 -4.26 -14.67 2.75
C LEU A 54 -5.56 -15.39 3.14
N SER A 55 -6.24 -14.87 4.16
CA SER A 55 -7.49 -15.47 4.65
C SER A 55 -8.69 -14.76 4.05
N GLU A 56 -9.65 -15.52 3.55
CA GLU A 56 -10.97 -14.98 3.26
C GLU A 56 -11.69 -14.64 4.57
N ILE A 57 -12.43 -13.53 4.58
CA ILE A 57 -13.20 -13.05 5.72
C ILE A 57 -14.65 -12.79 5.31
N THR A 58 -15.53 -12.67 6.30
CA THR A 58 -16.96 -12.44 6.07
C THR A 58 -17.21 -11.17 5.27
N ASN A 59 -17.92 -11.29 4.15
CA ASN A 59 -18.45 -10.14 3.42
C ASN A 59 -19.61 -9.50 4.21
N LEU A 60 -19.38 -8.32 4.80
CA LEU A 60 -20.40 -7.60 5.58
C LEU A 60 -21.36 -6.76 4.72
N THR A 61 -21.09 -6.59 3.42
CA THR A 61 -22.03 -5.91 2.51
C THR A 61 -23.29 -6.73 2.24
N LYS A 62 -23.23 -8.06 2.46
CA LYS A 62 -24.28 -9.03 2.14
C LYS A 62 -24.74 -8.99 0.68
N LYS A 63 -23.89 -8.51 -0.23
CA LYS A 63 -24.14 -8.49 -1.67
C LYS A 63 -23.48 -9.68 -2.34
N GLU A 64 -24.23 -10.33 -3.23
CA GLU A 64 -23.66 -11.27 -4.19
C GLU A 64 -22.64 -10.57 -5.10
N GLY A 65 -21.68 -11.34 -5.61
CA GLY A 65 -20.64 -10.80 -6.47
C GLY A 65 -19.52 -10.04 -5.74
N ILE A 66 -19.51 -10.03 -4.39
CA ILE A 66 -18.45 -9.46 -3.56
C ILE A 66 -17.89 -10.51 -2.58
N ARG A 67 -16.56 -10.62 -2.49
CA ARG A 67 -15.85 -11.47 -1.52
C ARG A 67 -14.73 -10.67 -0.88
N TRP A 68 -14.43 -10.92 0.40
CA TRP A 68 -13.45 -10.14 1.16
C TRP A 68 -12.26 -11.00 1.55
N ILE A 69 -11.05 -10.47 1.38
CA ILE A 69 -9.79 -11.09 1.80
C ILE A 69 -9.15 -10.18 2.86
N SER A 70 -8.64 -10.76 3.94
CA SER A 70 -7.88 -10.01 4.94
C SER A 70 -6.49 -9.65 4.42
N LEU A 71 -6.10 -8.39 4.60
CA LEU A 71 -4.75 -7.88 4.37
C LEU A 71 -3.94 -7.75 5.67
N GLY A 72 -4.46 -8.25 6.80
CA GLY A 72 -3.89 -8.04 8.14
C GLY A 72 -4.30 -6.69 8.75
N ASP A 73 -4.10 -6.53 10.06
CA ASP A 73 -4.36 -5.29 10.81
C ASP A 73 -5.74 -4.66 10.59
N GLY A 74 -6.77 -5.51 10.43
CA GLY A 74 -8.14 -5.08 10.13
C GLY A 74 -8.27 -4.32 8.81
N LYS A 75 -7.37 -4.57 7.84
CA LYS A 75 -7.45 -4.08 6.46
C LYS A 75 -7.97 -5.17 5.55
N GLU A 76 -8.64 -4.75 4.49
CA GLU A 76 -9.40 -5.66 3.65
C GLU A 76 -9.13 -5.43 2.17
N LEU A 77 -9.21 -6.52 1.40
CA LEU A 77 -9.25 -6.51 -0.05
C LEU A 77 -10.64 -7.00 -0.47
N HIS A 78 -11.39 -6.14 -1.14
CA HIS A 78 -12.72 -6.44 -1.67
C HIS A 78 -12.57 -6.88 -3.12
N LEU A 79 -12.92 -8.13 -3.42
CA LEU A 79 -13.00 -8.66 -4.77
C LEU A 79 -14.43 -8.47 -5.27
N VAL A 80 -14.60 -7.74 -6.37
CA VAL A 80 -15.90 -7.31 -6.90
C VAL A 80 -16.05 -7.79 -8.34
N SER A 81 -17.08 -8.60 -8.63
CA SER A 81 -17.30 -9.20 -9.96
C SER A 81 -18.49 -8.64 -10.74
N THR A 82 -19.21 -7.70 -10.12
CA THR A 82 -20.39 -7.07 -10.68
C THR A 82 -20.06 -5.96 -11.69
N ILE A 83 -18.84 -5.43 -11.64
CA ILE A 83 -18.33 -4.39 -12.54
C ILE A 83 -17.79 -5.09 -13.80
N LYS A 84 -18.19 -4.61 -14.98
CA LYS A 84 -17.85 -5.26 -16.27
C LYS A 84 -16.90 -4.42 -17.13
N GLU A 85 -16.68 -3.18 -16.73
CA GLU A 85 -15.75 -2.26 -17.35
C GLU A 85 -14.31 -2.81 -17.26
N PRO A 86 -13.52 -2.69 -18.33
CA PRO A 86 -12.14 -3.17 -18.31
C PRO A 86 -11.29 -2.31 -17.36
N VAL A 87 -10.40 -2.96 -16.61
CA VAL A 87 -9.36 -2.29 -15.83
C VAL A 87 -8.04 -2.39 -16.60
N THR A 88 -7.47 -1.24 -16.96
CA THR A 88 -6.16 -1.16 -17.60
C THR A 88 -5.17 -0.54 -16.63
N ILE A 89 -4.14 -1.30 -16.28
CA ILE A 89 -3.12 -0.91 -15.30
C ILE A 89 -1.73 -1.26 -15.83
N ASN A 90 -0.74 -0.50 -15.39
CA ASN A 90 0.67 -0.82 -15.60
C ASN A 90 1.30 -1.30 -14.28
N LYS A 91 2.56 -1.78 -14.33
CA LYS A 91 3.27 -2.32 -13.17
C LYS A 91 3.45 -1.32 -12.02
N ALA A 92 3.38 -0.02 -12.28
CA ALA A 92 3.48 1.00 -11.22
C ALA A 92 2.24 1.07 -10.32
N VAL A 93 1.11 0.52 -10.77
CA VAL A 93 -0.09 0.34 -9.95
C VAL A 93 -0.08 -1.08 -9.40
N HIS A 94 0.41 -1.25 -8.18
CA HIS A 94 0.49 -2.54 -7.50
C HIS A 94 0.18 -2.44 -6.01
N VAL A 95 -0.18 -3.59 -5.43
CA VAL A 95 -0.16 -3.79 -3.98
C VAL A 95 1.12 -4.52 -3.59
N ALA A 96 1.76 -4.09 -2.51
CA ALA A 96 3.03 -4.67 -2.05
C ALA A 96 2.84 -5.47 -0.75
N PHE A 97 3.39 -6.68 -0.72
CA PHE A 97 3.43 -7.53 0.47
C PHE A 97 4.87 -7.83 0.88
N LYS A 98 5.06 -8.06 2.18
CA LYS A 98 6.29 -8.64 2.72
C LYS A 98 6.06 -10.12 3.01
N VAL A 99 7.04 -10.95 2.68
CA VAL A 99 7.04 -12.38 2.98
C VAL A 99 8.17 -12.74 3.93
N THR A 100 7.84 -13.51 4.97
CA THR A 100 8.80 -13.94 6.00
C THR A 100 9.77 -15.01 5.48
N ASN A 101 9.34 -15.84 4.54
CA ASN A 101 10.18 -16.84 3.88
C ASN A 101 10.10 -16.68 2.36
N PHE A 102 11.01 -15.86 1.82
CA PHE A 102 11.06 -15.53 0.40
C PHE A 102 11.36 -16.73 -0.50
N GLU A 103 12.28 -17.61 -0.09
CA GLU A 103 12.67 -18.79 -0.89
C GLU A 103 11.53 -19.80 -1.01
N ALA A 104 10.75 -20.00 0.07
CA ALA A 104 9.58 -20.87 0.04
C ALA A 104 8.49 -20.32 -0.89
N LEU A 105 8.31 -18.99 -0.94
CA LEU A 105 7.42 -18.36 -1.90
C LEU A 105 7.89 -18.60 -3.33
N ILE A 106 9.17 -18.37 -3.65
CA ILE A 106 9.71 -18.60 -5.00
C ILE A 106 9.49 -20.05 -5.44
N THR A 107 9.84 -21.01 -4.58
CA THR A 107 9.63 -22.44 -4.84
C THR A 107 8.16 -22.75 -5.14
N LYS A 108 7.25 -22.14 -4.38
CA LYS A 108 5.82 -22.32 -4.57
C LYS A 108 5.32 -21.72 -5.89
N LEU A 109 5.78 -20.52 -6.25
CA LEU A 109 5.43 -19.90 -7.53
C LEU A 109 5.89 -20.78 -8.70
N GLN A 110 7.12 -21.30 -8.64
CA GLN A 110 7.66 -22.23 -9.63
C GLN A 110 6.84 -23.52 -9.74
N ASN A 111 6.49 -24.15 -8.61
CA ASN A 111 5.68 -25.38 -8.58
C ASN A 111 4.27 -25.17 -9.16
N LEU A 112 3.72 -23.96 -9.04
CA LEU A 112 2.42 -23.59 -9.60
C LEU A 112 2.52 -23.01 -11.02
N ASN A 113 3.72 -22.94 -11.60
CA ASN A 113 4.00 -22.28 -12.89
C ASN A 113 3.50 -20.83 -12.94
N ILE A 114 3.61 -20.10 -11.82
CA ILE A 114 3.30 -18.67 -11.75
C ILE A 114 4.58 -17.89 -12.01
N THR A 115 4.59 -17.16 -13.11
CA THR A 115 5.72 -16.31 -13.50
C THR A 115 5.86 -15.12 -12.56
N TYR A 116 7.11 -14.81 -12.23
CA TYR A 116 7.49 -13.55 -11.58
C TYR A 116 8.55 -12.83 -12.40
N SER A 117 8.73 -11.53 -12.16
CA SER A 117 9.73 -10.73 -12.86
C SER A 117 10.35 -9.67 -11.97
N ASP A 118 11.47 -9.09 -12.42
CA ASP A 118 11.98 -7.85 -11.88
C ASP A 118 11.15 -6.63 -12.37
N TRP A 119 11.53 -5.41 -11.95
CA TRP A 119 10.84 -4.20 -12.37
C TRP A 119 10.84 -4.01 -13.91
N PRO A 120 12.00 -4.08 -14.61
CA PRO A 120 12.06 -4.09 -16.07
C PRO A 120 11.20 -5.17 -16.77
N GLY A 121 10.87 -6.27 -16.09
CA GLY A 121 10.05 -7.35 -16.64
C GLY A 121 10.84 -8.55 -17.15
N ILE A 122 12.10 -8.68 -16.75
CA ILE A 122 12.89 -9.89 -17.00
C ILE A 122 12.30 -11.00 -16.12
N LEU A 123 11.79 -12.04 -16.78
CA LEU A 123 11.17 -13.18 -16.13
C LEU A 123 12.17 -13.94 -15.24
N ASP A 124 11.67 -14.51 -14.16
CA ASP A 124 12.39 -15.33 -13.19
C ASP A 124 13.57 -14.62 -12.49
N LYS A 125 13.68 -13.30 -12.67
CA LYS A 125 14.74 -12.48 -12.07
C LYS A 125 14.28 -11.87 -10.75
N ILE A 126 15.11 -12.04 -9.72
CA ILE A 126 14.97 -11.40 -8.42
C ILE A 126 15.84 -10.14 -8.39
N THR A 127 15.25 -9.00 -8.03
CA THR A 127 16.02 -7.78 -7.73
C THR A 127 16.51 -7.84 -6.30
N VAL A 128 17.78 -7.52 -6.06
CA VAL A 128 18.28 -7.18 -4.73
C VAL A 128 18.42 -5.67 -4.66
N ARG A 129 17.59 -5.03 -3.83
CA ARG A 129 17.58 -3.58 -3.65
C ARG A 129 18.81 -3.11 -2.87
N ALA A 130 19.04 -1.79 -2.87
CA ALA A 130 20.16 -1.18 -2.14
C ALA A 130 20.11 -1.43 -0.62
N ASP A 131 18.92 -1.63 -0.06
CA ASP A 131 18.67 -2.00 1.34
C ASP A 131 18.76 -3.52 1.60
N GLY A 132 19.18 -4.31 0.60
CA GLY A 132 19.33 -5.77 0.73
C GLY A 132 18.02 -6.57 0.59
N ILE A 133 16.87 -5.90 0.43
CA ILE A 133 15.58 -6.55 0.25
C ILE A 133 15.52 -7.22 -1.12
N LYS A 134 15.09 -8.48 -1.15
CA LYS A 134 14.76 -9.21 -2.38
C LYS A 134 13.36 -8.82 -2.83
N GLN A 135 13.20 -8.49 -4.10
CA GLN A 135 11.96 -7.99 -4.67
C GLN A 135 11.64 -8.70 -5.99
N ILE A 136 10.36 -9.07 -6.15
CA ILE A 136 9.78 -9.59 -7.39
C ILE A 136 8.37 -9.00 -7.60
N TYR A 137 7.87 -9.13 -8.83
CA TYR A 137 6.51 -8.77 -9.21
C TYR A 137 5.80 -9.96 -9.86
N ILE A 138 4.58 -10.24 -9.43
CA ILE A 138 3.68 -11.22 -10.05
C ILE A 138 2.37 -10.54 -10.48
N GLN A 139 1.56 -11.26 -11.26
CA GLN A 139 0.19 -10.86 -11.56
C GLN A 139 -0.81 -11.84 -10.94
N ASP A 140 -1.93 -11.29 -10.47
CA ASP A 140 -3.09 -12.09 -10.11
C ASP A 140 -3.84 -12.62 -11.37
N PRO A 141 -4.94 -13.39 -11.20
CA PRO A 141 -5.70 -13.96 -12.31
C PRO A 141 -6.28 -12.96 -13.32
N ASP A 142 -6.46 -11.71 -12.91
CA ASP A 142 -7.06 -10.63 -13.70
C ASP A 142 -6.01 -9.61 -14.18
N GLY A 143 -4.73 -9.81 -13.84
CA GLY A 143 -3.60 -9.00 -14.31
C GLY A 143 -3.15 -7.91 -13.33
N TYR A 144 -3.71 -7.87 -12.11
CA TYR A 144 -3.29 -6.96 -11.06
C TYR A 144 -1.87 -7.26 -10.59
N TRP A 145 -1.02 -6.23 -10.60
CA TRP A 145 0.37 -6.36 -10.20
C TRP A 145 0.47 -6.44 -8.68
N ILE A 146 1.29 -7.38 -8.22
CA ILE A 146 1.59 -7.62 -6.82
C ILE A 146 3.11 -7.62 -6.65
N GLU A 147 3.60 -6.68 -5.86
CA GLU A 147 4.99 -6.62 -5.43
C GLU A 147 5.18 -7.52 -4.21
N ILE A 148 6.24 -8.32 -4.20
CA ILE A 148 6.60 -9.15 -3.05
C ILE A 148 8.04 -8.86 -2.66
N ASN A 149 8.21 -8.45 -1.41
CA ASN A 149 9.48 -8.15 -0.78
C ASN A 149 9.83 -9.19 0.28
N SER A 150 11.10 -9.56 0.38
CA SER A 150 11.58 -10.26 1.58
C SER A 150 11.46 -9.35 2.81
N VAL A 151 11.43 -9.96 3.99
CA VAL A 151 11.86 -9.26 5.21
C VAL A 151 13.38 -9.03 5.16
N GLU A 152 13.90 -8.13 6.01
CA GLU A 152 15.36 -7.98 6.19
C GLU A 152 15.97 -9.32 6.63
N LYS A 153 17.23 -9.55 6.26
CA LYS A 153 18.00 -10.73 6.69
C LYS A 153 18.30 -10.67 8.18
#